data_AF-A0A0K1F2T6-F1
#
_entry.id   AF-A0A0K1F2T6-F1
#
_cell.length_a   1.000
_cell.length_b   1.000
_cell.length_c   1.000
_cell.angle_alpha   90.00
_cell.angle_beta   90.00
_cell.angle_gamma   90.00
#
_symmetry.space_group_name_H-M   'P 1'
#
loop_
_entity.id
_entity.type
_entity.pdbx_description
1 polymer ?
#
loop_
_entity_poly.entity_id
_entity_poly.type
_entity_poly.pdbx_seq_one_letter_code
_entity_poly.pdbx_strand_id
1 'polypeptide(L)' 'MDRKRVIDESIHSGEMEGAYVSAEFREDADEYVRGHIPIEELMRRTKRRWEPDREGKGPHV' A
#
# COMPACT_ATOMS: atom_id res chain seq x y z
N MET A 1 -9.93 16.81 -0.51
CA MET A 1 -9.55 15.52 -1.13
C MET A 1 -10.04 14.43 -0.22
N ASP A 2 -10.91 13.55 -0.72
CA ASP A 2 -11.46 12.44 0.06
C ASP A 2 -10.43 11.31 0.10
N ARG A 3 -9.80 11.08 1.26
CA ARG A 3 -8.73 10.08 1.40
C ARG A 3 -9.17 8.69 0.97
N LYS A 4 -10.43 8.35 1.26
CA LYS A 4 -11.06 7.10 0.83
C LYS A 4 -11.09 6.98 -0.69
N ARG A 5 -11.52 8.04 -1.39
CA ARG A 5 -11.61 8.04 -2.84
C ARG A 5 -10.23 7.86 -3.48
N VAL A 6 -9.22 8.59 -3.00
CA VAL A 6 -7.84 8.49 -3.53
C VAL A 6 -7.27 7.07 -3.38
N ILE A 7 -7.49 6.43 -2.23
CA ILE A 7 -7.06 5.04 -2.02
C ILE A 7 -7.81 4.07 -2.91
N ASP A 8 -9.14 4.20 -3.01
CA ASP A 8 -9.99 3.34 -3.82
C ASP A 8 -9.61 3.42 -5.32
N GLU A 9 -9.40 4.64 -5.84
CA GLU A 9 -8.94 4.86 -7.21
C GLU A 9 -7.55 4.28 -7.45
N SER A 10 -6.64 4.41 -6.48
CA SER A 10 -5.27 3.88 -6.60
C SER A 10 -5.25 2.34 -6.59
N ILE A 11 -6.05 1.71 -5.72
CA ILE A 11 -6.20 0.25 -5.67
C ILE A 11 -6.83 -0.25 -6.96
N HIS A 12 -7.91 0.39 -7.41
CA HIS A 12 -8.60 -0.02 -8.63
C HIS A 12 -7.72 0.12 -9.87
N SER A 13 -6.95 1.21 -9.97
CA SER A 13 -5.95 1.39 -11.04
C SER A 13 -4.90 0.30 -10.99
N GLY A 14 -4.34 0.00 -9.81
CA GLY A 14 -3.36 -1.06 -9.65
C GLY A 14 -3.92 -2.44 -10.01
N GLU A 15 -5.14 -2.77 -9.57
CA GLU A 15 -5.81 -4.03 -9.89
C GLU A 15 -6.06 -4.17 -11.41
N MET A 16 -6.44 -3.09 -12.10
CA MET A 16 -6.57 -3.08 -13.56
C MET A 16 -5.23 -3.28 -14.28
N GLU A 17 -4.12 -2.82 -13.69
CA GLU A 17 -2.76 -3.04 -14.20
C GLU A 17 -2.19 -4.41 -13.79
N GLY A 18 -2.95 -5.23 -13.06
CA GLY A 18 -2.55 -6.55 -12.58
C GLY A 18 -1.69 -6.53 -11.31
N ALA A 19 -1.60 -5.39 -10.62
CA ALA A 19 -0.89 -5.27 -9.35
C ALA A 19 -1.67 -5.97 -8.23
N TYR A 20 -0.98 -6.83 -7.47
CA TYR A 20 -1.55 -7.44 -6.29
C TYR A 20 -1.50 -6.48 -5.09
N VAL A 21 -2.66 -6.18 -4.53
CA VAL A 21 -2.78 -5.38 -3.31
C VAL A 21 -2.87 -6.31 -2.10
N SER A 22 -1.84 -6.30 -1.26
CA SER A 22 -1.77 -7.17 -0.08
C SER A 22 -2.79 -6.78 0.99
N ALA A 23 -3.20 -7.76 1.81
CA ALA A 23 -4.12 -7.54 2.92
C ALA A 23 -3.58 -6.48 3.89
N GLU A 24 -2.29 -6.54 4.23
CA GLU A 24 -1.76 -5.58 5.21
C GLU A 24 -1.58 -4.17 4.60
N PHE A 25 -1.47 -4.01 3.26
CA PHE A 25 -1.58 -2.68 2.64
C PHE A 25 -2.99 -2.10 2.78
N ARG A 26 -4.03 -2.94 2.68
CA ARG A 26 -5.42 -2.51 2.89
C ARG A 26 -5.65 -2.04 4.34
N GLU A 27 -5.03 -2.70 5.31
CA GLU A 27 -5.07 -2.26 6.72
C GLU A 27 -4.38 -0.91 6.93
N ASP A 28 -3.17 -0.73 6.37
CA ASP A 28 -2.45 0.54 6.42
C ASP A 28 -3.25 1.67 5.73
N ALA A 29 -3.88 1.37 4.60
CA ALA A 29 -4.71 2.33 3.85
C ALA A 29 -5.97 2.73 4.64
N ASP A 30 -6.58 1.80 5.36
CA ASP A 30 -7.71 2.09 6.24
C ASP A 30 -7.31 2.98 7.43
N GLU A 31 -6.13 2.80 8.03
CA GLU A 31 -5.58 3.73 9.02
C GLU A 31 -5.38 5.14 8.44
N TYR A 32 -4.91 5.25 7.19
CA TYR A 32 -4.76 6.54 6.50
C TYR A 32 -6.11 7.22 6.23
N VAL A 33 -7.11 6.45 5.78
CA VAL A 33 -8.48 6.92 5.52
C VAL A 33 -9.14 7.42 6.79
N ARG A 34 -9.01 6.70 7.90
CA ARG A 34 -9.47 7.11 9.24
C ARG A 34 -8.68 8.31 9.79
N GLY A 35 -7.50 8.57 9.22
CA GLY A 35 -6.63 9.68 9.59
C GLY A 35 -5.76 9.44 10.81
N HIS A 36 -5.57 8.17 11.20
CA HIS A 36 -4.62 7.76 12.23
C HIS A 36 -3.17 7.91 11.77
N ILE A 37 -2.90 7.77 10.46
CA ILE A 37 -1.57 7.96 9.88
C ILE A 37 -1.60 8.96 8.72
N PRO A 38 -0.51 9.74 8.50
CA PRO A 38 -0.33 10.54 7.30
C PRO A 38 0.05 9.67 6.08
N ILE A 39 -0.08 10.23 4.88
CA ILE A 39 0.28 9.54 3.63
C ILE A 39 1.75 9.11 3.58
N GLU A 40 2.64 9.91 4.18
CA GLU A 40 4.07 9.61 4.28
C GLU A 40 4.33 8.33 5.08
N GLU A 41 3.51 8.07 6.11
CA GLU A 41 3.62 6.86 6.91
C GLU A 41 3.08 5.63 6.17
N LEU A 42 1.96 5.77 5.44
CA LEU A 42 1.46 4.73 4.55
C LEU A 42 2.51 4.32 3.51
N MET A 43 3.15 5.31 2.86
CA MET A 43 4.21 5.08 1.89
C MET A 43 5.45 4.44 2.53
N ARG A 44 5.83 4.86 3.74
CA ARG A 44 6.96 4.28 4.48
C ARG A 44 6.74 2.80 4.82
N ARG A 45 5.54 2.44 5.31
CA ARG A 45 5.17 1.05 5.60
C ARG A 45 5.15 0.20 4.33
N THR A 46 4.58 0.73 3.25
CA THR A 46 4.56 0.08 1.93
C THR A 46 5.97 -0.14 1.41
N LYS A 47 6.82 0.90 1.42
CA LYS A 47 8.20 0.84 0.95
C LYS A 47 9.03 -0.19 1.73
N ARG A 48 8.92 -0.22 3.06
CA ARG A 48 9.61 -1.24 3.90
C ARG A 48 9.23 -2.68 3.52
N ARG A 49 8.02 -2.90 3.02
CA ARG A 49 7.56 -4.24 2.62
C ARG A 49 8.07 -4.65 1.23
N TRP A 50 8.23 -3.69 0.33
CA TRP A 50 8.73 -3.91 -1.04
C TRP A 50 10.25 -3.83 -1.15
N GLU A 51 10.92 -3.13 -0.24
CA GLU A 51 12.35 -3.20 0.01
C GLU A 51 12.55 -4.07 1.24
N PRO A 52 12.51 -5.42 1.11
CA PRO A 52 13.24 -6.20 2.08
C PRO A 52 14.67 -5.67 2.02
N ASP A 53 15.28 -5.45 3.18
CA ASP A 53 16.72 -5.42 3.27
C ASP A 53 17.30 -6.48 2.31
N ARG A 54 18.42 -6.19 1.63
CA ARG A 54 19.00 -7.00 0.53
C ARG A 54 19.49 -8.39 0.98
N GLU A 55 18.79 -9.04 1.90
CA GLU A 55 18.92 -10.41 2.34
C GLU A 55 17.62 -11.19 2.02
N GLY A 56 17.44 -11.46 0.73
CA GLY A 56 17.25 -12.85 0.33
C GLY A 56 15.86 -13.49 0.33
N LYS A 57 14.72 -12.78 0.31
CA LYS A 57 13.43 -13.37 -0.11
C LYS A 57 12.49 -12.37 -0.78
N GLY A 58 12.74 -12.07 -2.06
CA GLY A 58 11.69 -11.59 -2.97
C GLY A 58 10.84 -12.78 -3.46
N PRO A 59 9.56 -12.58 -3.82
CA PRO A 59 8.76 -13.62 -4.42
C PRO A 59 9.37 -14.00 -5.78
N HIS A 60 9.62 -15.30 -5.93
CA HIS A 60 10.03 -15.94 -7.17
C HIS A 60 8.97 -15.66 -8.24
N VAL A 61 9.38 -15.01 -9.34
CA VAL A 61 8.73 -15.12 -10.65
C VAL A 61 9.54 -16.09 -11.49
#